data_AF-A0A0B7MIZ5-F1
#
_entry.id   AF-A0A0B7MIZ5-F1
#
_cell.length_a   1.000
_cell.length_b   1.000
_cell.length_c   1.000
_cell.angle_alpha   90.00
_cell.angle_beta   90.00
_cell.angle_gamma   90.00
#
_symmetry.space_group_name_H-M   'P 1'
#
loop_
_entity.id
_entity.type
_entity.pdbx_description
1 polymer ?
#
loop_
_entity_poly.entity_id
_entity_poly.type
_entity_poly.pdbx_seq_one_letter_code
_entity_poly.pdbx_strand_id
1 'polypeptide(L)'
;MRNRFRGYRWLGYVVVVLILVVIGLPALLVRGCSWESREPIGEEDGEPQVKLQLQVSAGQVESMPLEQYIIGVVAGEMPVSFHQEALKAQAVAARTYTLLRLNRESQDEKHPAAHLCADPAHCQAWIDAAEMRKRWGWHFRANYNKIATAVKETRGQVLTYDGELIDPVYHASVVGGGAPRMHVRCGGMRYRI
;
A
#
# COMPACT_ATOMS: atom_id res chain seq x y z
N MET A 1 -54.80 -34.39 -39.64
CA MET A 1 -54.45 -33.42 -38.57
C MET A 1 -53.33 -33.99 -37.69
N ARG A 2 -52.07 -33.85 -38.09
CA ARG A 2 -50.90 -34.32 -37.32
C ARG A 2 -49.74 -33.38 -37.67
N ASN A 3 -49.08 -32.80 -36.66
CA ASN A 3 -47.73 -32.16 -36.69
C ASN A 3 -47.59 -30.71 -36.16
N ARG A 4 -48.59 -30.07 -35.53
CA ARG A 4 -48.35 -28.73 -34.91
C ARG A 4 -47.72 -28.77 -33.50
N PHE A 5 -47.82 -29.88 -32.78
CA PHE A 5 -47.29 -30.03 -31.41
C PHE A 5 -45.80 -30.41 -31.31
N ARG A 6 -45.18 -30.96 -32.37
CA ARG A 6 -43.73 -31.28 -32.37
C ARG A 6 -42.84 -30.04 -32.47
N GLY A 7 -43.33 -28.97 -33.11
CA GLY A 7 -42.57 -27.73 -33.29
C GLY A 7 -42.31 -26.96 -31.99
N TYR A 8 -43.29 -26.89 -31.09
CA TYR A 8 -43.16 -26.17 -29.82
C TYR A 8 -42.20 -26.84 -28.84
N ARG A 9 -42.07 -28.17 -28.87
CA ARG A 9 -41.09 -28.89 -28.04
C ARG A 9 -39.67 -28.57 -28.49
N TRP A 10 -39.43 -28.53 -29.80
CA TRP A 10 -38.15 -28.15 -30.37
C TRP A 10 -37.81 -26.68 -30.09
N LEU A 11 -38.80 -25.78 -30.22
CA LEU A 11 -38.64 -24.37 -29.87
C LEU A 11 -38.31 -24.18 -28.38
N GLY A 12 -38.94 -24.95 -27.49
CA GLY A 12 -38.61 -24.95 -26.06
C GLY A 12 -37.18 -25.39 -25.77
N TYR A 13 -36.69 -26.43 -26.44
CA TYR A 13 -35.29 -26.85 -26.30
C TYR A 13 -34.31 -25.78 -26.81
N VAL A 14 -34.61 -25.12 -27.92
CA VAL A 14 -33.78 -24.03 -28.45
C VAL A 14 -33.71 -22.88 -27.44
N VAL A 15 -34.83 -22.48 -26.84
CA VAL A 15 -34.87 -21.40 -25.83
C VAL A 15 -34.08 -21.78 -24.57
N VAL A 16 -34.23 -23.00 -24.05
CA VAL A 16 -33.49 -23.46 -22.87
C VAL A 16 -31.99 -23.52 -23.13
N VAL A 17 -31.57 -24.02 -24.30
CA VAL A 17 -30.15 -24.02 -24.69
C VAL A 17 -29.62 -22.60 -24.82
N LEU A 18 -30.39 -21.68 -25.39
CA LEU A 18 -29.98 -20.28 -25.56
C LEU A 18 -29.83 -19.58 -24.20
N ILE A 19 -30.71 -19.87 -23.22
CA ILE A 19 -30.59 -19.39 -21.84
C ILE A 19 -29.35 -19.98 -21.15
N LEU A 20 -29.09 -21.28 -21.31
CA LEU A 20 -27.90 -21.93 -20.74
C LEU A 20 -26.60 -21.40 -21.36
N VAL A 21 -26.62 -21.04 -22.64
CA VAL A 21 -25.48 -20.41 -23.32
C VAL A 21 -25.29 -18.98 -22.80
N VAL A 22 -26.34 -18.16 -22.77
CA VAL A 22 -26.26 -16.75 -22.35
C VAL A 22 -25.88 -16.59 -20.87
N ILE A 23 -26.30 -17.52 -19.99
CA ILE A 23 -25.96 -17.45 -18.56
C ILE A 23 -24.71 -18.29 -18.25
N GLY A 24 -24.58 -19.45 -18.88
CA GLY A 24 -23.50 -20.40 -18.63
C GLY A 24 -22.16 -19.99 -19.22
N LEU A 25 -22.10 -19.40 -20.43
CA LEU A 25 -20.84 -18.90 -20.99
C LEU A 25 -20.23 -17.79 -20.13
N PRO A 26 -20.96 -16.74 -19.71
CA PRO A 26 -20.41 -15.73 -18.81
C PRO A 26 -19.98 -16.33 -17.48
N ALA A 27 -20.75 -17.25 -16.90
CA ALA A 27 -20.36 -17.91 -15.65
C ALA A 27 -19.09 -18.78 -15.80
N LEU A 28 -18.90 -19.43 -16.95
CA LEU A 28 -17.70 -20.19 -17.27
C LEU A 28 -16.50 -19.28 -17.52
N LEU A 29 -16.69 -18.16 -18.23
CA LEU A 29 -15.66 -17.15 -18.48
C LEU A 29 -15.23 -16.46 -17.17
N VAL A 30 -16.16 -16.17 -16.26
CA VAL A 30 -15.85 -15.63 -14.93
C VAL A 30 -15.09 -16.64 -14.07
N ARG A 31 -15.34 -17.95 -14.22
CA ARG A 31 -14.57 -19.00 -13.53
C ARG A 31 -13.22 -19.30 -14.18
N GLY A 32 -13.09 -19.11 -15.49
CA GLY A 32 -11.85 -19.30 -16.26
C GLY A 32 -10.89 -18.11 -16.21
N CYS A 33 -11.40 -16.91 -15.89
CA CYS A 33 -10.57 -15.81 -15.42
C CYS A 33 -10.23 -16.04 -13.95
N SER A 34 -9.25 -16.91 -13.69
CA SER A 34 -8.39 -16.69 -12.56
C SER A 34 -7.76 -15.31 -12.77
N TRP A 35 -8.34 -14.29 -12.13
CA TRP A 35 -7.60 -13.08 -11.86
C TRP A 35 -6.43 -13.52 -10.99
N GLU A 36 -5.32 -13.90 -11.62
CA GLU A 36 -4.05 -13.94 -10.93
C GLU A 36 -3.89 -12.52 -10.41
N SER A 37 -4.04 -12.37 -9.10
CA SER A 37 -3.79 -11.11 -8.44
C SER A 37 -2.29 -10.94 -8.48
N ARG A 38 -1.78 -10.46 -9.62
CA ARG A 38 -0.43 -9.91 -9.70
C ARG A 38 -0.40 -8.79 -8.67
N GLU A 39 0.20 -9.09 -7.52
CA GLU A 39 0.66 -8.10 -6.57
C GLU A 39 1.45 -7.07 -7.38
N PRO A 40 0.99 -5.80 -7.45
CA PRO A 40 1.63 -4.84 -8.32
C PRO A 40 2.73 -4.13 -7.52
N ILE A 41 3.86 -4.79 -7.29
CA ILE A 41 5.18 -4.11 -7.24
C ILE A 41 6.19 -5.11 -7.79
N GLY A 42 6.51 -4.98 -9.08
CA GLY A 42 7.63 -5.69 -9.66
C GLY A 42 8.91 -5.29 -8.94
N GLU A 43 9.69 -6.29 -8.55
CA GLU A 43 11.12 -6.16 -8.32
C GLU A 43 11.73 -5.54 -9.59
N GLU A 44 12.02 -4.25 -9.55
CA GLU A 44 12.87 -3.61 -10.55
C GLU A 44 14.34 -3.94 -10.17
N ASP A 45 14.89 -4.89 -10.91
CA ASP A 45 16.30 -5.10 -11.26
C ASP A 45 17.37 -4.51 -10.30
N GLY A 46 17.93 -5.40 -9.47
CA GLY A 46 19.34 -5.32 -9.04
C GLY A 46 19.73 -4.28 -7.98
N GLU A 47 18.84 -3.39 -7.54
CA GLU A 47 19.15 -2.50 -6.41
C GLU A 47 18.93 -3.18 -5.05
N PRO A 48 19.87 -3.08 -4.10
CA PRO A 48 19.70 -3.66 -2.77
C PRO A 48 18.48 -3.05 -2.09
N GLN A 49 17.46 -3.87 -1.85
CA GLN A 49 16.26 -3.45 -1.14
C GLN A 49 16.49 -3.48 0.36
N VAL A 50 16.38 -2.33 1.00
CA VAL A 50 16.37 -2.23 2.47
C VAL A 50 15.18 -3.03 2.99
N LYS A 51 15.45 -4.04 3.81
CA LYS A 51 14.44 -4.80 4.54
C LYS A 51 14.40 -4.32 5.98
N LEU A 52 13.20 -4.29 6.56
CA LEU A 52 12.99 -3.94 7.96
C LEU A 52 12.11 -4.97 8.65
N GLN A 53 12.28 -5.09 9.96
CA GLN A 53 11.44 -5.88 10.85
C GLN A 53 10.44 -4.94 11.53
N LEU A 54 9.15 -5.18 11.31
CA LEU A 54 8.05 -4.44 11.89
C LEU A 54 7.30 -5.31 12.89
N GLN A 55 7.12 -4.83 14.11
CA GLN A 55 6.19 -5.43 15.06
C GLN A 55 4.76 -4.96 14.76
N VAL A 56 3.95 -5.85 14.20
CA VAL A 56 2.54 -5.58 13.85
C VAL A 56 1.63 -5.68 15.07
N SER A 57 1.89 -6.65 15.94
CA SER A 57 1.18 -6.86 17.21
C SER A 57 2.13 -7.45 18.25
N ALA A 58 1.69 -7.58 19.51
CA ALA A 58 2.53 -8.12 20.59
C ALA A 58 3.06 -9.52 20.22
N GLY A 59 4.38 -9.62 19.98
CA GLY A 59 5.05 -10.87 19.60
C GLY A 59 4.97 -11.26 18.12
N GLN A 60 4.31 -10.47 17.27
CA GLN A 60 4.27 -10.70 15.82
C GLN A 60 5.18 -9.71 15.10
N VAL A 61 6.29 -10.22 14.57
CA VAL A 61 7.26 -9.45 13.79
C VAL A 61 7.25 -9.93 12.34
N GLU A 62 7.14 -8.99 11.41
CA GLU A 62 7.14 -9.24 9.98
C GLU A 62 8.31 -8.54 9.32
N SER A 63 8.99 -9.24 8.41
CA SER A 63 10.05 -8.67 7.58
C SER A 63 9.46 -8.22 6.25
N MET A 64 9.66 -6.96 5.86
CA MET A 64 9.18 -6.43 4.58
C MET A 64 10.15 -5.43 3.94
N PRO A 65 10.07 -5.22 2.61
CA PRO A 65 10.80 -4.15 1.94
C PRO A 65 10.38 -2.76 2.43
N LEU A 66 11.35 -1.85 2.51
CA LEU A 66 11.12 -0.46 2.92
C LEU A 66 9.98 0.20 2.15
N GLU A 67 10.00 0.14 0.82
CA GLU A 67 8.98 0.83 0.01
C GLU A 67 7.57 0.25 0.23
N GLN A 68 7.45 -1.06 0.49
CA GLN A 68 6.18 -1.68 0.85
C GLN A 68 5.69 -1.20 2.23
N TYR A 69 6.60 -1.08 3.19
CA TYR A 69 6.30 -0.50 4.50
C TYR A 69 5.80 0.94 4.38
N ILE A 70 6.46 1.79 3.58
CA ILE A 70 6.06 3.20 3.40
C ILE A 70 4.66 3.33 2.80
N ILE A 71 4.24 2.44 1.89
CA ILE A 71 2.85 2.42 1.40
C ILE A 71 1.86 2.23 2.55
N GLY A 72 2.15 1.28 3.46
CA GLY A 72 1.35 1.03 4.65
C GLY A 72 1.30 2.22 5.61
N VAL A 73 2.43 2.91 5.80
CA VAL A 73 2.49 4.12 6.64
C VAL A 73 1.66 5.25 6.04
N VAL A 74 1.85 5.57 4.76
CA VAL A 74 1.10 6.66 4.11
C VAL A 74 -0.39 6.38 4.13
N ALA A 75 -0.81 5.13 3.96
CA ALA A 75 -2.21 4.71 4.04
C ALA A 75 -2.79 4.77 5.47
N GLY A 76 -1.95 4.59 6.49
CA GLY A 76 -2.33 4.67 7.91
C GLY A 76 -2.41 6.11 8.43
N GLU A 77 -1.46 6.95 8.04
CA GLU A 77 -1.28 8.32 8.55
C GLU A 77 -2.11 9.37 7.80
N MET A 78 -2.29 9.21 6.49
CA MET A 78 -2.85 10.27 5.66
C MET A 78 -4.07 9.83 4.83
N PRO A 79 -5.14 10.64 4.79
CA PRO A 79 -6.29 10.35 3.94
C PRO A 79 -5.89 10.31 2.46
N VAL A 80 -6.27 9.24 1.76
CA VAL A 80 -6.00 9.07 0.32
C VAL A 80 -6.66 10.13 -0.56
N SER A 81 -7.65 10.87 -0.04
CA SER A 81 -8.28 12.01 -0.71
C SER A 81 -7.35 13.22 -0.87
N PHE A 82 -6.23 13.28 -0.12
CA PHE A 82 -5.28 14.39 -0.18
C PHE A 82 -4.58 14.47 -1.56
N HIS A 83 -4.01 15.64 -1.84
CA HIS A 83 -3.34 15.90 -3.11
C HIS A 83 -2.10 14.99 -3.28
N GLN A 84 -1.74 14.67 -4.53
CA GLN A 84 -0.62 13.77 -4.83
C GLN A 84 0.70 14.26 -4.20
N GLU A 85 0.98 15.55 -4.30
CA GLU A 85 2.17 16.18 -3.70
C GLU A 85 2.19 16.08 -2.17
N ALA A 86 1.04 16.06 -1.50
CA ALA A 86 0.99 15.81 -0.06
C ALA A 86 1.38 14.36 0.25
N LEU A 87 0.85 13.39 -0.51
CA LEU A 87 1.21 11.95 -0.41
C LEU A 87 2.71 11.73 -0.63
N LYS A 88 3.31 12.45 -1.57
CA LYS A 88 4.76 12.45 -1.79
C LYS A 88 5.53 12.99 -0.59
N ALA A 89 5.16 14.15 -0.07
CA ALA A 89 5.82 14.74 1.09
C ALA A 89 5.77 13.79 2.30
N GLN A 90 4.62 13.17 2.57
CA GLN A 90 4.48 12.17 3.63
C GLN A 90 5.34 10.94 3.38
N ALA A 91 5.43 10.45 2.14
CA ALA A 91 6.29 9.31 1.81
C ALA A 91 7.77 9.61 2.11
N VAL A 92 8.25 10.81 1.77
CA VAL A 92 9.63 11.24 2.07
C VAL A 92 9.86 11.38 3.58
N ALA A 93 8.92 11.97 4.32
CA ALA A 93 9.01 12.09 5.77
C ALA A 93 9.03 10.71 6.46
N ALA A 94 8.09 9.82 6.11
CA ALA A 94 8.02 8.47 6.66
C ALA A 94 9.28 7.65 6.35
N ARG A 95 9.83 7.78 5.14
CA ARG A 95 11.07 7.10 4.76
C ARG A 95 12.26 7.59 5.57
N THR A 96 12.37 8.90 5.77
CA THR A 96 13.42 9.53 6.58
C THR A 96 13.36 9.01 8.02
N TYR A 97 12.15 8.98 8.63
CA TYR A 97 11.95 8.44 9.97
C TYR A 97 12.38 6.98 10.07
N THR A 98 11.95 6.17 9.11
CA THR A 98 12.25 4.73 9.06
C THR A 98 13.75 4.48 9.03
N LEU A 99 14.48 5.20 8.17
CA LEU A 99 15.92 5.04 8.03
C LEU A 99 16.68 5.57 9.24
N LEU A 100 16.21 6.67 9.84
CA LEU A 100 16.76 7.19 11.08
C LEU A 100 16.65 6.13 12.20
N ARG A 101 15.54 5.39 12.27
CA ARG A 101 15.35 4.29 13.23
C ARG A 101 16.19 3.07 12.91
N LEU A 102 16.32 2.69 11.63
CA LEU A 102 17.18 1.58 11.21
C LEU A 102 18.67 1.85 11.48
N ASN A 103 19.09 3.12 11.44
CA ASN A 103 20.48 3.50 11.72
C ASN A 103 20.80 3.66 13.22
N ARG A 104 19.80 3.56 14.11
CA ARG A 104 20.04 3.58 15.55
C ARG A 104 20.41 2.18 16.02
N GLU A 105 21.58 2.05 16.65
CA GLU A 105 22.05 0.78 17.24
C GLU A 105 21.24 0.35 18.48
N SER A 106 20.49 1.27 19.10
CA SER A 106 19.74 1.02 20.32
C SER A 106 18.43 0.25 20.06
N GLN A 107 18.32 -0.96 20.61
CA GLN A 107 17.05 -1.69 20.69
C GLN A 107 16.07 -0.93 21.60
N ASP A 108 14.84 -0.74 21.11
CA ASP A 108 13.76 -0.12 21.88
C ASP A 108 13.10 -1.17 22.77
N GLU A 109 12.88 -0.86 24.05
CA GLU A 109 12.27 -1.78 25.01
C GLU A 109 10.85 -2.21 24.60
N LYS A 110 10.13 -1.38 23.83
CA LYS A 110 8.76 -1.70 23.38
C LYS A 110 8.73 -2.72 22.24
N HIS A 111 9.81 -2.85 21.49
CA HIS A 111 9.92 -3.76 20.36
C HIS A 111 11.35 -4.31 20.22
N PRO A 112 11.84 -5.08 21.20
CA PRO A 112 13.25 -5.51 21.23
C PRO A 112 13.64 -6.43 20.07
N ALA A 113 12.65 -7.09 19.45
CA ALA A 113 12.84 -7.98 18.32
C ALA A 113 12.59 -7.33 16.95
N ALA A 114 12.28 -6.03 16.89
CA ALA A 114 11.94 -5.34 15.64
C ALA A 114 12.58 -3.95 15.57
N HIS A 115 12.74 -3.42 14.35
CA HIS A 115 13.27 -2.06 14.15
C HIS A 115 12.20 -0.99 14.43
N LEU A 116 10.93 -1.32 14.18
CA LEU A 116 9.77 -0.42 14.27
C LEU A 116 8.56 -1.18 14.81
N CYS A 117 7.55 -0.46 15.31
CA CYS A 117 6.22 -1.00 15.65
C CYS A 117 5.09 -0.28 14.92
N ALA A 118 3.93 -0.94 14.78
CA ALA A 118 2.73 -0.36 14.17
C ALA A 118 1.89 0.53 15.11
N ASP A 119 2.39 0.82 16.32
CA ASP A 119 1.74 1.73 17.27
C ASP A 119 2.01 3.20 16.88
N PRO A 120 0.98 3.98 16.49
CA PRO A 120 1.14 5.40 16.14
C PRO A 120 1.55 6.27 17.33
N ALA A 121 1.32 5.83 18.57
CA ALA A 121 1.76 6.57 19.75
C ALA A 121 3.26 6.44 20.01
N HIS A 122 3.93 5.50 19.34
CA HIS A 122 5.35 5.21 19.56
C HIS A 122 6.21 5.37 18.30
N CYS A 123 5.76 4.83 17.17
CA CYS A 123 6.44 4.92 15.89
C CYS A 123 5.57 5.65 14.87
N GLN A 124 4.92 4.91 13.99
CA GLN A 124 4.10 5.45 12.90
C GLN A 124 2.85 4.61 12.75
N ALA A 125 1.74 5.24 12.36
CA ALA A 125 0.54 4.50 12.00
C ALA A 125 0.85 3.65 10.76
N TRP A 126 0.66 2.34 10.85
CA TRP A 126 0.82 1.43 9.73
C TRP A 126 -0.40 0.52 9.61
N ILE A 127 -0.86 0.30 8.38
CA ILE A 127 -1.95 -0.63 8.09
C ILE A 127 -1.53 -1.61 7.00
N ASP A 128 -1.97 -2.85 7.14
CA ASP A 128 -1.74 -3.89 6.14
C ASP A 128 -2.70 -3.75 4.94
N ALA A 129 -2.45 -4.56 3.90
CA ALA A 129 -3.28 -4.56 2.71
C ALA A 129 -4.72 -5.10 2.95
N ALA A 130 -4.95 -5.87 4.02
CA ALA A 130 -6.28 -6.38 4.35
C ALA A 130 -7.16 -5.27 4.95
N GLU A 131 -6.59 -4.47 5.86
CA GLU A 131 -7.20 -3.30 6.46
C GLU A 131 -7.43 -2.20 5.41
N MET A 132 -6.50 -1.98 4.48
CA MET A 132 -6.73 -1.10 3.33
C MET A 132 -7.93 -1.54 2.49
N ARG A 133 -8.06 -2.85 2.20
CA ARG A 133 -9.22 -3.39 1.47
C ARG A 133 -10.52 -3.17 2.23
N LYS A 134 -10.50 -3.36 3.55
CA LYS A 134 -11.66 -3.10 4.40
C LYS A 134 -12.06 -1.62 4.40
N ARG A 135 -11.09 -0.70 4.46
CA ARG A 135 -11.33 0.75 4.45
C ARG A 135 -11.84 1.29 3.12
N TRP A 136 -11.32 0.80 2.00
CA TRP A 136 -11.60 1.37 0.68
C TRP A 136 -12.55 0.54 -0.19
N GLY A 137 -12.79 -0.72 0.16
CA GLY A 137 -13.68 -1.63 -0.57
C GLY A 137 -13.39 -1.65 -2.06
N TRP A 138 -14.39 -1.32 -2.87
CA TRP A 138 -14.29 -1.26 -4.34
C TRP A 138 -13.23 -0.27 -4.85
N HIS A 139 -12.91 0.78 -4.09
CA HIS A 139 -11.89 1.76 -4.44
C HIS A 139 -10.47 1.34 -4.04
N PHE A 140 -10.29 0.15 -3.42
CA PHE A 140 -9.01 -0.32 -2.93
C PHE A 140 -7.90 -0.18 -3.96
N ARG A 141 -8.12 -0.70 -5.19
CA ARG A 141 -7.09 -0.70 -6.23
C ARG A 141 -6.70 0.71 -6.67
N ALA A 142 -7.66 1.61 -6.82
CA ALA A 142 -7.40 2.99 -7.22
C ALA A 142 -6.63 3.76 -6.13
N ASN A 143 -7.08 3.62 -4.88
CA ASN A 143 -6.47 4.28 -3.72
C ASN A 143 -5.06 3.76 -3.43
N TYR A 144 -4.89 2.43 -3.48
CA TYR A 144 -3.60 1.78 -3.34
C TYR A 144 -2.63 2.27 -4.41
N ASN A 145 -3.04 2.29 -5.68
CA ASN A 145 -2.20 2.75 -6.78
C ASN A 145 -1.81 4.22 -6.62
N LYS A 146 -2.72 5.10 -6.16
CA LYS A 146 -2.41 6.51 -5.94
C LYS A 146 -1.26 6.69 -4.93
N ILE A 147 -1.32 5.95 -3.83
CA ILE A 147 -0.27 5.96 -2.78
C ILE A 147 1.01 5.31 -3.30
N ALA A 148 0.90 4.14 -3.93
CA ALA A 148 2.05 3.43 -4.50
C ALA A 148 2.80 4.30 -5.52
N THR A 149 2.08 5.06 -6.35
CA THR A 149 2.68 6.05 -7.26
C THR A 149 3.42 7.15 -6.50
N ALA A 150 2.85 7.70 -5.41
CA ALA A 150 3.53 8.72 -4.60
C ALA A 150 4.84 8.20 -3.99
N VAL A 151 4.81 6.97 -3.47
CA VAL A 151 5.98 6.30 -2.90
C VAL A 151 7.02 6.01 -3.98
N LYS A 152 6.61 5.47 -5.14
CA LYS A 152 7.49 5.19 -6.27
C LYS A 152 8.16 6.45 -6.82
N GLU A 153 7.42 7.53 -7.02
CA GLU A 153 7.94 8.80 -7.55
C GLU A 153 8.91 9.51 -6.59
N THR A 154 8.85 9.18 -5.29
CA THR A 154 9.75 9.70 -4.25
C THR A 154 10.76 8.67 -3.77
N ARG A 155 10.92 7.55 -4.47
CA ARG A 155 11.85 6.48 -4.09
C ARG A 155 13.26 7.04 -3.93
N GLY A 156 13.93 6.67 -2.83
CA GLY A 156 15.29 7.15 -2.54
C GLY A 156 15.38 8.60 -2.03
N GLN A 157 14.27 9.34 -1.96
CA GLN A 157 14.25 10.70 -1.42
C GLN A 157 14.06 10.67 0.09
N VAL A 158 14.91 11.45 0.78
CA VAL A 158 14.89 11.64 2.24
C VAL A 158 15.14 13.11 2.57
N LEU A 159 14.76 13.50 3.78
CA LEU A 159 15.02 14.82 4.33
C LEU A 159 16.36 14.81 5.07
N THR A 160 17.23 15.74 4.71
CA THR A 160 18.56 15.87 5.31
C THR A 160 18.85 17.31 5.74
N TYR A 161 19.68 17.45 6.76
CA TYR A 161 20.26 18.70 7.22
C TYR A 161 21.75 18.45 7.51
N ASP A 162 22.63 19.27 6.94
CA ASP A 162 24.09 19.08 6.99
C ASP A 162 24.60 17.67 6.59
N GLY A 163 23.86 17.00 5.71
CA GLY A 163 24.19 15.65 5.22
C GLY A 163 23.69 14.51 6.11
N GLU A 164 23.11 14.83 7.27
CA GLU A 164 22.51 13.85 8.19
C GLU A 164 20.98 13.79 8.01
N LEU A 165 20.40 12.63 8.30
CA LEU A 165 18.94 12.47 8.33
C LEU A 165 18.35 13.31 9.46
N ILE A 166 17.33 14.11 9.14
CA ILE A 166 16.60 14.86 10.18
C ILE A 166 15.59 13.96 10.88
N ASP A 167 15.14 14.36 12.08
CA ASP A 167 13.94 13.81 12.71
C ASP A 167 12.70 14.48 12.10
N PRO A 168 11.92 13.78 11.25
CA PRO A 168 10.88 14.38 10.43
C PRO A 168 9.53 14.35 11.15
N VAL A 169 9.39 15.02 12.29
CA VAL A 169 8.15 15.03 13.08
C VAL A 169 7.01 15.68 12.28
N TYR A 170 5.87 15.00 12.16
CA TYR A 170 4.66 15.46 11.48
C TYR A 170 3.41 15.32 12.37
N HIS A 171 2.37 16.09 12.09
CA HIS A 171 1.10 16.08 12.85
C HIS A 171 -0.08 16.52 11.97
N ALA A 172 -1.31 16.15 12.34
CA ALA A 172 -2.51 16.32 11.52
C ALA A 172 -2.93 17.79 11.30
N SER A 173 -2.78 18.66 12.30
CA SER A 173 -3.06 20.09 12.17
C SER A 173 -2.39 20.91 13.28
N VAL A 174 -1.88 22.09 12.93
CA VAL A 174 -1.39 23.10 13.89
C VAL A 174 -2.43 24.21 14.01
N VAL A 175 -2.83 24.54 15.24
CA VAL A 175 -3.53 25.79 15.51
C VAL A 175 -2.48 26.90 15.65
N GLY A 176 -2.33 27.72 14.60
CA GLY A 176 -1.86 29.11 14.72
C GLY A 176 -0.47 29.40 15.33
N GLY A 177 0.52 28.53 15.16
CA GLY A 177 1.90 28.81 15.61
C GLY A 177 2.94 28.16 14.72
N GLY A 178 3.76 28.97 14.05
CA GLY A 178 4.83 28.49 13.18
C GLY A 178 5.93 27.81 13.97
N ALA A 179 6.18 26.54 13.66
CA ALA A 179 7.42 25.87 14.07
C ALA A 179 8.63 26.63 13.49
N PRO A 180 9.79 26.63 14.17
CA PRO A 180 10.99 27.30 13.67
C PRO A 180 11.34 26.80 12.26
N ARG A 181 11.71 27.75 11.39
CA ARG A 181 11.94 27.52 9.96
C ARG A 181 13.29 26.83 9.75
N MET A 182 13.32 25.50 9.86
CA MET A 182 14.49 24.70 9.50
C MET A 182 14.60 24.65 7.96
N HIS A 183 15.77 24.97 7.40
CA HIS A 183 16.02 24.82 5.96
C HIS A 183 16.26 23.34 5.65
N VAL A 184 15.19 22.60 5.36
CA VAL A 184 15.27 21.17 5.03
C VAL A 184 15.56 21.02 3.54
N ARG A 185 16.59 20.24 3.19
CA ARG A 185 16.88 19.88 1.80
C ARG A 185 16.35 18.48 1.50
N CYS A 186 15.61 18.34 0.41
CA CYS A 186 15.34 17.02 -0.17
C CYS A 186 16.58 16.56 -0.92
N GLY A 187 17.16 15.45 -0.50
CA GLY A 187 18.32 14.82 -1.13
C GLY A 187 18.00 13.38 -1.54
N GLY A 188 18.63 12.91 -2.62
CA GLY A 188 18.64 11.49 -2.96
C GLY A 188 19.76 10.80 -2.21
N MET A 189 19.43 9.81 -1.36
CA MET A 189 20.42 9.01 -0.65
C MET A 189 20.26 7.56 -1.11
N ARG A 190 21.30 7.00 -1.74
CA ARG A 190 21.34 5.56 -2.04
C ARG A 190 21.62 4.83 -0.73
N TYR A 191 20.63 4.09 -0.23
CA TYR A 191 20.78 3.29 0.99
C TYR A 191 21.80 2.17 0.74
N ARG A 192 22.85 2.13 1.55
CA ARG A 192 23.73 0.97 1.70
C ARG A 192 23.85 0.75 3.20
N ILE A 193 23.13 -0.26 3.69
CA ILE A 193 23.17 -0.72 5.08
C ILE A 193 24.05 -1.96 5.10
#